data_AF-A0A9E0XQG0-F1
#
_entry.id   AF-A0A9E0XQG0-F1
#
_cell.length_a   1.000
_cell.length_b   1.000
_cell.length_c   1.000
_cell.angle_alpha   90.00
_cell.angle_beta   90.00
_cell.angle_gamma   90.00
#
_symmetry.space_group_name_H-M   'P 1'
#
loop_
_entity.id
_entity.type
_entity.pdbx_description
1 polymer ?
#
loop_
_entity_poly.entity_id
_entity_poly.type
_entity_poly.pdbx_seq_one_letter_code
_entity_poly.pdbx_strand_id
1 'polypeptide(L)'
;MQSRTTAEDPQLRLRLQIAGWPEILLARPDTARSEADVIDRFLSREFRRIVPDPASFPAGEDLARESVREDPELISEELADIYARQGLYAKAKEIYARLSLLYPEKSVYFAEIIAGLDTKKSGK
;
A
#
# COMPACT_ATOMS: atom_id res chain seq x y z
N MET A 1 -0.04 -57.14 8.25
CA MET A 1 0.96 -56.52 7.35
C MET A 1 0.24 -55.81 6.21
N GLN A 2 0.03 -54.50 6.32
CA GLN A 2 -0.13 -53.62 5.15
C GLN A 2 0.45 -52.26 5.53
N SER A 3 1.70 -52.05 5.11
CA SER A 3 2.43 -50.80 5.18
C SER A 3 1.83 -49.85 4.14
N ARG A 4 1.37 -48.66 4.56
CA ARG A 4 1.04 -47.56 3.63
C ARG A 4 1.82 -46.32 4.06
N THR A 5 2.97 -46.20 3.40
CA THR A 5 3.55 -44.96 2.86
C THR A 5 3.49 -43.72 3.75
N THR A 6 4.56 -43.55 4.54
CA THR A 6 5.11 -42.24 4.94
C THR A 6 5.59 -41.52 3.68
N ALA A 7 4.72 -40.70 3.10
CA ALA A 7 5.12 -39.63 2.20
C ALA A 7 4.02 -38.57 2.26
N GLU A 8 4.43 -37.33 2.53
CA GLU A 8 3.59 -36.12 2.41
C GLU A 8 2.67 -35.80 3.59
N ASP A 9 3.23 -35.72 4.81
CA ASP A 9 2.64 -34.87 5.84
C ASP A 9 3.03 -33.40 5.56
N PRO A 10 2.09 -32.53 5.15
CA PRO A 10 2.38 -31.15 4.78
C PRO A 10 2.94 -30.32 5.94
N GLN A 11 2.71 -30.74 7.19
CA GLN A 11 3.21 -30.03 8.37
C GLN A 11 4.70 -30.27 8.63
N LEU A 12 5.22 -31.45 8.25
CA LEU A 12 6.64 -31.77 8.40
C LEU A 12 7.51 -31.00 7.39
N ARG A 13 6.94 -30.64 6.25
CA ARG A 13 7.60 -29.84 5.21
C ARG A 13 7.88 -28.41 5.66
N LEU A 14 6.99 -27.81 6.46
CA LEU A 14 7.21 -26.48 7.04
C LEU A 14 8.23 -26.52 8.19
N ARG A 15 8.27 -27.63 8.94
CA ARG A 15 9.12 -27.81 10.11
C ARG A 15 10.61 -27.97 9.80
N LEU A 16 10.97 -28.45 8.60
CA LEU A 16 12.37 -28.62 8.19
C LEU A 16 13.03 -27.34 7.64
N GLN A 17 12.24 -26.31 7.29
CA GLN A 17 12.75 -25.07 6.72
C GLN A 17 13.08 -23.99 7.78
N ILE A 18 12.68 -24.23 9.04
CA ILE A 18 12.77 -23.29 10.17
C ILE A 18 13.78 -23.82 11.21
N ALA A 19 14.63 -24.77 10.83
CA ALA A 19 15.68 -25.34 11.69
C ALA A 19 16.76 -24.28 11.99
N GLY A 20 16.53 -23.48 13.04
CA GLY A 20 17.39 -22.38 13.44
C GLY A 20 16.67 -21.21 14.13
N TRP A 21 15.33 -21.25 14.19
CA TRP A 21 14.59 -20.22 14.90
C TRP A 21 14.61 -20.48 16.41
N PRO A 22 14.86 -19.45 17.24
CA PRO A 22 14.81 -19.58 18.68
C PRO A 22 13.41 -20.01 19.13
N GLU A 23 13.34 -20.91 20.10
CA GLU A 23 12.12 -21.53 20.60
C GLU A 23 11.09 -20.50 21.13
N ILE A 24 11.57 -19.32 21.53
CA ILE A 24 10.77 -18.13 21.86
C ILE A 24 9.84 -17.66 20.74
N LEU A 25 10.21 -17.87 19.47
CA LEU A 25 9.38 -17.50 18.31
C LEU A 25 8.38 -18.59 17.93
N LEU A 26 8.58 -19.83 18.40
CA LEU A 26 7.66 -20.95 18.23
C LEU A 26 6.68 -21.09 19.41
N ALA A 27 7.03 -20.49 20.56
CA ALA A 27 6.11 -20.31 21.66
C ALA A 27 4.96 -19.43 21.18
N ARG A 28 3.78 -20.05 20.96
CA ARG A 28 2.53 -19.28 21.00
C ARG A 28 2.53 -18.57 22.35
N PRO A 29 2.42 -17.23 22.40
CA PRO A 29 2.25 -16.59 23.69
C PRO A 29 1.06 -17.27 24.35
N ASP A 30 1.22 -17.69 25.60
CA ASP A 30 0.16 -18.23 26.42
C ASP A 30 -0.81 -17.07 26.75
N THR A 31 -1.45 -16.51 25.72
CA THR A 31 -2.64 -15.72 25.88
C THR A 31 -3.72 -16.73 26.22
N ALA A 32 -3.87 -17.00 27.52
CA ALA A 32 -5.04 -17.66 28.10
C ALA A 32 -6.30 -16.77 27.96
N ARG A 33 -6.56 -16.32 26.72
CA ARG A 33 -7.75 -15.64 26.22
C ARG A 33 -7.91 -16.12 24.79
N SER A 34 -9.04 -16.76 24.52
CA SER A 34 -9.36 -17.16 23.16
C SER A 34 -9.49 -15.90 22.29
N GLU A 35 -9.15 -15.99 21.01
CA GLU A 35 -9.38 -14.91 20.04
C GLU A 35 -10.87 -14.47 20.06
N ALA A 36 -11.76 -15.44 20.31
CA ALA A 36 -13.18 -15.20 20.53
C ALA A 36 -13.46 -14.32 21.76
N ASP A 37 -12.76 -14.49 22.89
CA ASP A 37 -12.96 -13.65 24.09
C ASP A 37 -12.60 -12.17 23.84
N VAL A 38 -11.64 -11.92 22.95
CA VAL A 38 -11.27 -10.56 22.55
C VAL A 38 -12.37 -9.93 21.70
N ILE A 39 -12.92 -10.71 20.77
CA ILE A 39 -14.04 -10.31 19.90
C ILE A 39 -15.32 -10.10 20.73
N ASP A 40 -15.67 -11.04 21.61
CA ASP A 40 -16.87 -10.97 22.44
C ASP A 40 -16.83 -9.79 23.40
N ARG A 41 -15.68 -9.51 24.02
CA ARG A 41 -15.48 -8.30 24.84
C ARG A 41 -15.57 -7.01 24.02
N PHE A 42 -15.08 -7.03 22.79
CA PHE A 42 -15.22 -5.89 21.88
C PHE A 42 -16.70 -5.66 21.58
N LEU A 43 -17.43 -6.69 21.12
CA LEU A 43 -18.85 -6.61 20.76
C LEU A 43 -19.77 -6.29 21.95
N SER A 44 -19.45 -6.77 23.15
CA SER A 44 -20.23 -6.54 24.37
C SER A 44 -20.04 -5.16 24.99
N ARG A 45 -19.00 -4.42 24.57
CA ARG A 45 -18.79 -3.06 25.05
C ARG A 45 -19.86 -2.18 24.42
N GLU A 46 -20.60 -1.41 25.22
CA GLU A 46 -21.50 -0.39 24.68
C GLU A 46 -20.69 0.61 23.83
N PHE A 47 -20.69 0.40 22.51
CA PHE A 47 -20.04 1.29 21.58
C PHE A 47 -20.77 2.63 21.63
N ARG A 48 -20.23 3.56 22.41
CA ARG A 48 -20.59 4.96 22.23
C ARG A 48 -20.13 5.31 20.82
N ARG A 49 -21.11 5.60 19.95
CA ARG A 49 -20.86 6.19 18.63
C ARG A 49 -19.85 7.32 18.83
N ILE A 50 -18.71 7.25 18.15
CA ILE A 50 -17.76 8.37 18.13
C ILE A 50 -18.46 9.47 17.34
N VAL A 51 -19.03 10.43 18.06
CA VAL A 51 -19.61 11.64 17.49
C VAL A 51 -18.55 12.72 17.67
N PRO A 52 -18.07 13.34 16.59
CA PRO A 52 -17.18 14.48 16.70
C PRO A 52 -17.89 15.59 17.48
N ASP A 53 -17.19 16.23 18.42
CA ASP A 53 -17.73 17.41 19.11
C ASP A 53 -17.90 18.55 18.09
N PRO A 54 -19.13 19.07 17.87
CA PRO A 54 -19.37 20.14 16.91
C PRO A 54 -18.55 21.41 17.19
N ALA A 55 -18.16 21.65 18.44
CA ALA A 55 -17.31 22.78 18.81
C ALA A 55 -15.83 22.57 18.44
N SER A 56 -15.41 21.33 18.18
CA SER A 56 -14.04 20.98 17.78
C SER A 56 -13.78 21.16 16.28
N PHE A 57 -14.81 21.46 15.48
CA PHE A 57 -14.69 21.68 14.03
C PHE A 57 -15.13 23.10 13.69
N PRO A 58 -14.23 23.97 13.18
CA PRO A 58 -14.63 25.29 12.71
C PRO A 58 -15.67 25.14 11.59
N ALA A 59 -16.85 25.75 11.78
CA ALA A 59 -17.93 25.66 10.82
C ALA A 59 -17.54 26.33 9.49
N GLY A 60 -17.62 25.57 8.40
CA GLY A 60 -17.38 26.07 7.03
C GLY A 60 -15.95 25.96 6.53
N GLU A 61 -15.02 25.42 7.32
CA GLU A 61 -13.66 25.13 6.87
C GLU A 61 -13.52 23.67 6.41
N ASP A 62 -13.02 23.48 5.20
CA ASP A 62 -12.71 22.15 4.67
C ASP A 62 -11.30 21.74 5.11
N LEU A 63 -11.24 21.09 6.27
CA LEU A 63 -10.00 20.60 6.88
C LEU A 63 -9.29 19.53 6.02
N ALA A 64 -9.98 18.93 5.04
CA ALA A 64 -9.38 17.93 4.16
C ALA A 64 -8.50 18.55 3.05
N ARG A 65 -8.63 19.86 2.79
CA ARG A 65 -7.90 20.55 1.70
C ARG A 65 -6.40 20.31 1.73
N GLU A 66 -5.79 20.41 2.90
CA GLU A 66 -4.35 20.24 3.03
C GLU A 66 -3.93 18.79 2.76
N SER A 67 -4.75 17.81 3.13
CA SER A 67 -4.47 16.38 2.87
C SER A 67 -4.54 16.00 1.39
N VAL A 68 -5.32 16.74 0.60
CA VAL A 68 -5.46 16.53 -0.85
C VAL A 68 -4.42 17.34 -1.64
N ARG A 69 -3.71 18.26 -0.99
CA ARG A 69 -2.69 19.09 -1.63
C ARG A 69 -1.49 18.22 -2.02
N GLU A 70 -1.24 18.15 -3.31
CA GLU A 70 -0.05 17.49 -3.84
C GLU A 70 1.17 18.41 -3.67
N ASP A 71 2.31 17.84 -3.30
CA ASP A 71 3.60 18.54 -3.25
C ASP A 71 4.15 18.70 -4.68
N PRO A 72 4.29 19.94 -5.19
CA PRO A 72 4.80 20.16 -6.55
C PRO A 72 6.29 19.85 -6.71
N GLU A 73 7.05 19.72 -5.63
CA GLU A 73 8.48 19.39 -5.65
C GLU A 73 8.73 17.88 -5.65
N LEU A 74 7.72 17.07 -5.29
CA LEU A 74 7.79 15.62 -5.36
C LEU A 74 7.75 15.16 -6.83
N ILE A 75 8.93 14.95 -7.39
CA ILE A 75 9.14 14.62 -8.80
C ILE A 75 9.92 13.31 -8.85
N SER A 76 9.28 12.23 -9.30
CA SER A 76 9.92 10.94 -9.55
C SER A 76 9.36 10.25 -10.80
N GLU A 77 10.14 9.34 -11.37
CA GLU A 77 9.74 8.58 -12.56
C GLU A 77 8.51 7.70 -12.26
N GLU A 78 8.51 7.05 -11.10
CA GLU A 78 7.40 6.20 -10.65
C GLU A 78 6.11 7.00 -10.45
N LEU A 79 6.20 8.23 -9.92
CA LEU A 79 5.03 9.09 -9.74
C LEU A 79 4.42 9.48 -11.10
N ALA A 80 5.27 9.82 -12.08
CA ALA A 80 4.81 10.10 -13.43
C ALA A 80 4.13 8.88 -14.08
N ASP A 81 4.68 7.68 -13.88
CA ASP A 81 4.09 6.43 -14.39
C ASP A 81 2.72 6.15 -13.74
N ILE A 82 2.60 6.33 -12.41
CA ILE A 82 1.31 6.20 -11.71
C ILE A 82 0.27 7.16 -12.31
N TYR A 83 0.61 8.43 -12.54
CA TYR A 83 -0.31 9.37 -13.19
C TYR A 83 -0.67 8.96 -14.61
N ALA A 84 0.29 8.45 -15.39
CA ALA A 84 0.01 7.95 -16.73
C ALA A 84 -0.96 6.75 -16.72
N ARG A 85 -0.78 5.81 -15.78
CA ARG A 85 -1.68 4.66 -15.59
C ARG A 85 -3.09 5.07 -15.18
N GLN A 86 -3.22 6.14 -14.40
CA GLN A 86 -4.50 6.73 -14.03
C GLN A 86 -5.16 7.53 -15.17
N GLY A 87 -4.47 7.69 -16.31
CA GLY A 87 -4.94 8.48 -17.46
C GLY A 87 -4.72 9.99 -17.31
N LEU A 88 -4.00 10.44 -16.28
CA LEU A 88 -3.66 11.83 -16.01
C LEU A 88 -2.40 12.24 -16.81
N TYR A 89 -2.49 12.14 -18.14
CA TYR A 89 -1.33 12.31 -19.03
C TYR A 89 -0.69 13.70 -18.96
N ALA A 90 -1.47 14.76 -18.69
CA ALA A 90 -0.93 16.10 -18.55
C ALA A 90 0.04 16.20 -17.35
N LYS A 91 -0.35 15.67 -16.19
CA LYS A 91 0.49 15.62 -14.99
C LYS A 91 1.74 14.77 -15.21
N ALA A 92 1.56 13.57 -15.80
CA ALA A 92 2.68 12.69 -16.09
C ALA A 92 3.74 13.37 -16.98
N LYS A 93 3.31 14.06 -18.05
CA LYS A 93 4.21 14.78 -18.94
C LYS A 93 4.94 15.92 -18.28
N GLU A 94 4.27 16.67 -17.41
CA GLU A 94 4.92 17.75 -16.66
C GLU A 94 6.07 17.22 -15.80
N ILE A 95 5.85 16.10 -15.09
CA ILE A 95 6.89 15.47 -14.27
C ILE A 95 8.03 14.95 -15.15
N TYR A 96 7.75 14.25 -16.26
CA TYR A 96 8.79 13.79 -17.18
C TYR A 96 9.59 14.94 -17.81
N ALA A 97 8.94 16.06 -18.13
CA ALA A 97 9.62 17.24 -18.64
C ALA A 97 10.56 17.85 -17.58
N ARG A 98 10.12 17.94 -16.32
CA ARG A 98 10.99 18.40 -15.22
C ARG A 98 12.16 17.43 -14.99
N LEU A 99 11.92 16.12 -15.01
CA LEU A 99 12.97 15.11 -14.91
C LEU A 99 14.00 15.24 -16.04
N SER A 100 13.58 15.61 -17.24
CA SER A 100 14.50 15.85 -18.38
C SER A 100 15.45 17.02 -18.14
N LEU A 101 15.01 18.02 -17.37
CA LEU A 101 15.84 19.17 -17.00
C LEU A 101 16.79 18.85 -15.84
N LEU A 102 16.34 18.03 -14.89
CA LEU A 102 17.14 17.60 -13.74
C LEU A 102 18.20 16.56 -14.12
N TYR A 103 17.87 15.69 -15.08
CA TYR A 103 18.67 14.54 -15.50
C TYR A 103 18.88 14.58 -17.03
N PRO A 104 19.68 15.53 -17.54
CA PRO A 104 19.87 15.74 -18.97
C PRO A 104 20.40 14.50 -19.70
N GLU A 105 21.15 13.63 -19.02
CA GLU A 105 21.63 12.35 -19.54
C GLU A 105 20.50 11.37 -19.89
N LYS A 106 19.33 11.51 -19.27
CA LYS A 106 18.12 10.73 -19.55
C LYS A 106 17.09 11.49 -20.38
N SER A 107 17.40 12.69 -20.86
CA SER A 107 16.44 13.56 -21.56
C SER A 107 15.79 12.88 -22.78
N VAL A 108 16.56 12.14 -23.57
CA VAL A 108 16.02 11.39 -24.73
C VAL A 108 15.00 10.33 -24.31
N TYR A 109 15.30 9.60 -23.23
CA TYR A 109 14.39 8.58 -22.68
C TYR A 109 13.05 9.17 -22.26
N PHE A 110 13.08 10.29 -21.53
CA PHE A 110 11.84 10.96 -21.12
C PHE A 110 11.08 11.56 -22.31
N ALA A 111 11.78 12.08 -23.32
CA ALA A 111 11.15 12.59 -24.54
C ALA A 111 10.38 11.49 -25.30
N GLU A 112 10.95 10.28 -25.39
CA GLU A 112 10.28 9.12 -25.99
C GLU A 112 9.01 8.73 -25.23
N ILE A 113 9.07 8.70 -23.89
CA ILE A 113 7.89 8.43 -23.06
C ILE A 113 6.81 9.48 -23.29
N ILE A 114 7.16 10.77 -23.27
CA ILE A 114 6.21 11.87 -23.49
C ILE A 114 5.51 11.73 -24.85
N ALA A 115 6.26 11.45 -25.91
CA ALA A 115 5.71 11.22 -27.24
C ALA A 115 4.74 10.03 -27.27
N GLY A 116 5.08 8.93 -26.57
CA GLY A 116 4.20 7.78 -26.40
C GLY A 116 2.88 8.13 -25.72
N LEU A 117 2.88 9.06 -24.75
CA LEU A 117 1.66 9.51 -24.07
C LEU A 117 0.76 10.40 -24.94
N ASP A 118 1.29 11.14 -25.91
CA ASP A 118 0.49 11.92 -26.88
C ASP A 118 -0.39 11.02 -27.76
N THR A 119 0.17 9.91 -28.22
CA THR A 119 -0.57 8.96 -29.07
C THR A 119 -1.75 8.33 -28.33
N LYS A 120 -1.58 8.01 -27.04
CA LYS A 120 -2.64 7.42 -26.20
C LYS A 120 -3.80 8.38 -25.93
N LYS A 121 -3.53 9.69 -25.81
CA LYS A 121 -4.58 10.70 -25.59
C LYS A 121 -5.57 10.77 -26.76
N SER A 122 -5.12 10.50 -27.98
CA SER A 122 -5.92 10.60 -29.22
C SER A 122 -6.88 9.42 -29.44
N GLY A 123 -6.75 8.33 -28.68
CA GLY A 123 -7.51 7.10 -28.91
C GLY A 123 -8.84 6.99 -28.15
N LYS A 124 -9.39 8.10 -27.64
CA LYS A 124 -10.61 8.12 -26.80
C LYS A 124 -11.67 9.05 -27.36
#